data_AF-K6X7R7-F1
#
_entry.id   AF-K6X7R7-F1
#
_cell.length_a   1.000
_cell.length_b   1.000
_cell.length_c   1.000
_cell.angle_alpha   90.00
_cell.angle_beta   90.00
_cell.angle_gamma   90.00
#
_symmetry.space_group_name_H-M   'P 1'
#
loop_
_entity.id
_entity.type
_entity.pdbx_description
1 polymer ?
#
loop_
_entity_poly.entity_id
_entity_poly.type
_entity_poly.pdbx_seq_one_letter_code
_entity_poly.pdbx_strand_id
1 'polypeptide(L)'
;MVSDDKMRSQAETYQWVDGFKGGPLSGPGRWVRFADGTFLYTDDDNILFARNDTTTSGLLRLVLAISDIYETGETAAAGFDMLKGNQTVVSGDLSEIPVSR
;
A
#
# COMPACT_ATOMS: atom_id res chain seq x y z
N MET A 1 1.31 -11.31 -20.96
CA MET A 1 -0.05 -10.94 -20.53
C MET A 1 -0.20 -11.42 -19.10
N VAL A 2 -0.31 -10.50 -18.14
CA VAL A 2 -0.53 -10.85 -16.72
C VAL A 2 -2.01 -11.13 -16.57
N SER A 3 -2.38 -12.35 -16.15
CA SER A 3 -3.78 -12.76 -16.03
C SER A 3 -4.47 -12.03 -14.88
N ASP A 4 -5.77 -11.79 -15.01
CA ASP A 4 -6.62 -11.14 -13.99
C ASP A 4 -6.54 -11.84 -12.62
N ASP A 5 -6.22 -13.15 -12.60
CA ASP A 5 -5.95 -13.92 -11.38
C ASP A 5 -4.73 -13.38 -10.59
N LYS A 6 -3.72 -12.86 -11.28
CA LYS A 6 -2.52 -12.27 -10.66
C LYS A 6 -2.80 -10.89 -10.04
N MET A 7 -3.84 -10.19 -10.50
CA MET A 7 -4.29 -8.93 -9.88
C MET A 7 -5.16 -9.21 -8.67
N ARG A 8 -6.05 -10.21 -8.77
CA ARG A 8 -6.87 -10.68 -7.64
C ARG A 8 -6.03 -11.24 -6.48
N SER A 9 -4.98 -12.01 -6.80
CA SER A 9 -4.02 -12.54 -5.82
C SER A 9 -3.30 -11.44 -5.01
N GLN A 10 -3.13 -10.25 -5.56
CA GLN A 10 -2.51 -9.11 -4.87
C GLN A 10 -3.52 -8.36 -3.99
N ALA A 11 -4.78 -8.28 -4.44
CA ALA A 11 -5.87 -7.69 -3.66
C ALA A 11 -6.27 -8.55 -2.44
N GLU A 12 -6.17 -9.88 -2.53
CA GLU A 12 -6.60 -10.81 -1.47
C GLU A 12 -5.55 -11.03 -0.34
N THR A 13 -4.32 -10.52 -0.49
CA THR A 13 -3.19 -10.60 0.47
C THR A 13 -3.13 -11.88 1.32
N TYR A 14 -2.78 -13.03 0.73
CA TYR A 14 -2.31 -14.17 1.52
C TYR A 14 -1.37 -15.10 0.71
N GLN A 15 -0.11 -14.71 0.58
CA GLN A 15 1.08 -15.54 0.89
C GLN A 15 2.34 -14.92 0.30
N TRP A 16 3.42 -15.03 1.08
CA TRP A 16 4.77 -15.12 0.57
C TRP A 16 4.83 -16.28 -0.42
N VAL A 17 4.51 -16.03 -1.69
CA VAL A 17 4.82 -16.98 -2.75
C VAL A 17 6.32 -16.90 -2.93
N ASP A 18 7.04 -18.01 -2.78
CA ASP A 18 8.48 -18.06 -3.02
C ASP A 18 8.77 -17.49 -4.43
N GLY A 19 9.47 -16.36 -4.47
CA GLY A 19 9.74 -15.60 -5.70
C GLY A 19 8.92 -14.32 -5.94
N PHE A 20 7.95 -13.98 -5.08
CA PHE A 20 7.17 -12.72 -5.16
C PHE A 20 7.27 -11.92 -3.85
N LYS A 21 7.91 -10.74 -3.90
CA LYS A 21 7.91 -9.77 -2.80
C LYS A 21 6.68 -8.87 -2.94
N GLY A 22 5.79 -8.88 -1.94
CA GLY A 22 4.50 -8.19 -1.91
C GLY A 22 4.55 -6.66 -1.76
N GLY A 23 5.45 -6.01 -2.48
CA GLY A 23 5.72 -4.57 -2.40
C GLY A 23 7.21 -4.27 -2.20
N PRO A 24 7.65 -3.03 -2.44
CA PRO A 24 9.02 -2.64 -2.12
C PRO A 24 9.21 -2.77 -0.60
N LEU A 25 10.40 -3.17 -0.17
CA LEU A 25 10.80 -3.19 1.26
C LEU A 25 11.77 -2.04 1.60
N SER A 26 12.06 -1.23 0.59
CA SER A 26 13.08 -0.18 0.52
C SER A 26 12.86 0.58 -0.78
N GLY A 27 13.28 1.83 -0.86
CA GLY A 27 13.12 2.67 -2.04
C GLY A 27 12.48 4.02 -1.70
N PRO A 28 12.72 5.06 -2.51
CA PRO A 28 12.18 6.38 -2.29
C PRO A 28 10.67 6.38 -2.49
N GLY A 29 9.97 7.15 -1.67
CA GLY A 29 8.54 7.35 -1.82
C GLY A 29 7.99 8.26 -0.75
N ARG A 30 6.68 8.19 -0.58
CA ARG A 30 5.96 8.90 0.46
C ARG A 30 4.95 7.99 1.16
N TRP A 31 4.79 8.20 2.45
CA TRP A 31 3.89 7.41 3.27
C TRP A 31 3.17 8.24 4.32
N VAL A 32 2.08 7.67 4.82
CA VAL A 32 1.35 8.15 6.00
C VAL A 32 1.17 7.01 6.97
N ARG A 33 1.18 7.32 8.27
CA ARG A 33 0.80 6.41 9.34
C ARG A 33 -0.51 6.87 9.95
N PHE A 34 -1.52 6.00 9.93
CA PHE A 34 -2.80 6.22 10.58
C PHE A 34 -2.73 5.88 12.07
N ALA A 35 -3.69 6.41 12.84
CA ALA A 35 -3.74 6.22 14.30
C ALA A 35 -3.92 4.74 14.72
N ASP A 36 -4.49 3.92 13.84
CA ASP A 36 -4.67 2.47 14.05
C ASP A 36 -3.43 1.62 13.68
N GLY A 37 -2.31 2.29 13.42
CA GLY A 37 -1.05 1.66 13.03
C GLY A 37 -0.96 1.28 11.56
N THR A 38 -1.98 1.56 10.74
CA THR A 38 -1.91 1.29 9.30
C THR A 38 -0.97 2.28 8.63
N PHE A 39 -0.25 1.81 7.64
CA PHE A 39 0.59 2.58 6.74
C PHE A 39 0.00 2.51 5.35
N LEU A 40 0.02 3.65 4.66
CA LEU A 40 -0.19 3.75 3.22
C LEU A 40 1.08 4.32 2.62
N TYR A 41 1.58 3.70 1.56
CA TYR A 41 2.80 4.09 0.86
C TYR A 41 2.55 4.20 -0.63
N THR A 42 3.25 5.12 -1.28
CA THR A 42 3.44 5.15 -2.73
C THR A 42 4.85 5.56 -3.13
N ASP A 43 5.31 5.08 -4.28
CA ASP A 43 6.47 5.62 -5.00
C ASP A 43 6.08 6.63 -6.10
N ASP A 44 4.80 7.01 -6.15
CA ASP A 44 4.14 7.86 -7.16
C ASP A 44 4.06 7.30 -8.58
N ASP A 45 4.96 6.39 -8.96
CA ASP A 45 5.04 5.83 -10.31
C ASP A 45 4.05 4.68 -10.52
N ASN A 46 4.16 3.61 -9.72
CA ASN A 46 3.41 2.38 -9.96
C ASN A 46 3.09 1.57 -8.71
N ILE A 47 3.53 2.02 -7.53
CA ILE A 47 3.32 1.32 -6.28
C ILE A 47 2.36 2.12 -5.41
N LEU A 48 1.28 1.49 -5.00
CA LEU A 48 0.37 1.97 -3.96
C LEU A 48 -0.01 0.76 -3.10
N PHE A 49 0.38 0.76 -1.83
CA PHE A 49 0.05 -0.36 -0.94
C PHE A 49 -0.22 0.09 0.49
N ALA A 50 -0.92 -0.77 1.22
CA ALA A 50 -1.18 -0.61 2.64
C ALA A 50 -0.55 -1.74 3.47
N ARG A 51 -0.09 -1.42 4.68
CA ARG A 51 0.47 -2.37 5.65
C ARG A 51 0.01 -2.03 7.05
N ASN A 52 -0.26 -3.02 7.89
CA ASN A 52 -0.47 -2.80 9.32
C ASN A 52 0.18 -3.93 10.11
N ASP A 53 0.88 -3.59 11.19
CA ASP A 53 1.59 -4.57 12.04
C ASP A 53 0.74 -5.05 13.25
N THR A 54 -0.45 -4.49 13.46
CA THR A 54 -1.23 -4.66 14.70
C THR A 54 -2.72 -4.95 14.49
N THR A 55 -3.39 -4.29 13.55
CA THR A 55 -4.85 -4.40 13.34
C THR A 55 -5.22 -4.68 11.89
N THR A 56 -6.30 -5.43 11.70
CA THR A 56 -6.70 -5.93 10.37
C THR A 56 -7.77 -5.06 9.70
N SER A 57 -8.59 -4.31 10.47
CA SER A 57 -9.75 -3.59 9.93
C SER A 57 -9.39 -2.35 9.10
N GLY A 58 -8.43 -1.54 9.57
CA GLY A 58 -7.93 -0.38 8.83
C GLY A 58 -7.21 -0.80 7.55
N LEU A 59 -6.38 -1.84 7.66
CA LEU A 59 -5.70 -2.47 6.53
C LEU A 59 -6.70 -2.96 5.47
N LEU A 60 -7.71 -3.73 5.87
CA LEU A 60 -8.70 -4.26 4.92
C LEU A 60 -9.42 -3.13 4.16
N ARG A 61 -9.83 -2.06 4.85
CA ARG A 61 -10.48 -0.92 4.20
C ARG A 61 -9.58 -0.26 3.17
N LEU A 62 -8.30 -0.07 3.49
CA LEU A 62 -7.34 0.52 2.56
C LEU A 62 -7.05 -0.40 1.37
N VAL A 63 -6.92 -1.71 1.59
CA VAL A 63 -6.72 -2.68 0.51
C VAL A 63 -7.91 -2.67 -0.46
N LEU A 64 -9.15 -2.69 0.05
CA LEU A 64 -10.35 -2.60 -0.79
C LEU A 64 -10.37 -1.28 -1.57
N ALA A 65 -10.09 -0.16 -0.92
CA ALA A 65 -10.09 1.15 -1.59
C ALA A 65 -8.97 1.27 -2.65
N ILE A 66 -7.80 0.66 -2.43
CA ILE A 66 -6.72 0.58 -3.43
C ILE A 66 -7.18 -0.25 -4.64
N SER A 67 -7.91 -1.36 -4.41
CA SER A 67 -8.50 -2.16 -5.49
C SER A 67 -9.48 -1.35 -6.33
N ASP A 68 -10.38 -0.59 -5.69
CA ASP A 68 -11.34 0.27 -6.38
C ASP A 68 -10.63 1.34 -7.23
N ILE A 69 -9.60 1.99 -6.68
CA ILE A 69 -8.77 2.99 -7.39
C ILE A 69 -8.11 2.37 -8.61
N TYR A 70 -7.56 1.16 -8.48
CA TYR A 70 -6.96 0.44 -9.59
C TYR A 70 -7.98 0.13 -10.70
N GLU A 71 -9.18 -0.30 -10.33
CA GLU A 71 -10.27 -0.57 -11.29
C GLU A 71 -10.73 0.68 -12.04
N THR A 72 -10.65 1.86 -11.40
CA THR A 72 -10.95 3.15 -12.04
C THR A 72 -9.83 3.68 -12.94
N GLY A 73 -8.66 3.02 -12.96
CA GLY A 73 -7.52 3.42 -13.81
C GLY A 73 -6.75 4.64 -13.30
N GLU A 74 -6.91 4.98 -12.02
CA GLU A 74 -6.19 6.07 -11.37
C GLU A 74 -4.70 5.71 -11.16
N THR A 75 -3.84 6.73 -11.07
CA THR A 75 -2.41 6.52 -10.82
C THR A 75 -2.13 6.23 -9.35
N ALA A 76 -0.97 5.64 -9.06
CA ALA A 76 -0.54 5.38 -7.68
C ALA A 76 -0.47 6.67 -6.84
N ALA A 77 0.08 7.74 -7.41
CA ALA A 77 0.12 9.06 -6.80
C ALA A 77 -1.28 9.63 -6.50
N ALA A 78 -2.19 9.57 -7.48
CA ALA A 78 -3.55 10.08 -7.31
C ALA A 78 -4.31 9.28 -6.24
N GLY A 79 -4.22 7.95 -6.29
CA GLY A 79 -4.80 7.07 -5.29
C GLY A 79 -4.26 7.33 -3.89
N PHE A 80 -2.95 7.56 -3.75
CA PHE A 80 -2.36 7.96 -2.48
C PHE A 80 -2.94 9.28 -1.96
N ASP A 81 -3.04 10.30 -2.81
CA ASP A 81 -3.56 11.61 -2.43
C ASP A 81 -5.05 11.57 -2.06
N MET A 82 -5.83 10.66 -2.64
CA MET A 82 -7.21 10.38 -2.26
C MET A 82 -7.30 9.69 -0.90
N LEU A 83 -6.47 8.66 -0.67
CA LEU A 83 -6.57 7.80 0.51
C LEU A 83 -5.89 8.36 1.77
N LYS A 84 -4.85 9.19 1.64
CA LYS A 84 -4.14 9.76 2.78
C LYS A 84 -5.03 10.67 3.65
N GLY A 85 -6.12 11.20 3.08
CA GLY A 85 -6.95 12.22 3.72
C GLY A 85 -6.12 13.41 4.24
N ASN A 86 -6.32 13.76 5.52
CA ASN A 86 -5.64 14.86 6.21
C ASN A 86 -4.38 14.44 6.97
N GLN A 87 -3.87 13.22 6.75
CA GLN A 87 -2.66 12.76 7.43
C GLN A 87 -1.42 13.52 6.95
N THR A 88 -0.44 13.66 7.86
CA THR A 88 0.85 14.25 7.53
C THR A 88 1.66 13.27 6.69
N VAL A 89 2.05 13.69 5.50
CA VAL A 89 2.86 12.91 4.57
C VAL A 89 4.33 13.04 4.93
N VAL A 90 5.01 11.90 4.98
CA VAL A 90 6.46 11.81 5.12
C VAL A 90 7.03 11.31 3.80
N SER A 91 8.14 11.89 3.36
CA SER A 91 8.90 11.42 2.20
C SER A 91 10.25 10.88 2.67
N GLY A 92 10.72 9.80 2.07
CA GLY A 92 12.00 9.17 2.42
C GLY A 92 12.15 7.78 1.82
N ASP A 93 13.02 6.96 2.38
CA ASP A 93 13.11 5.55 2.00
C ASP A 93 12.15 4.70 2.84
N LEU A 94 11.43 3.77 2.22
CA LEU A 94 10.49 2.89 2.91
C LEU A 94 11.14 2.06 4.04
N SER A 95 12.43 1.77 3.93
CA SER A 95 13.18 1.06 4.98
C SER A 95 13.36 1.88 6.27
N GLU A 96 13.13 3.20 6.21
CA GLU A 96 13.20 4.12 7.35
C GLU A 96 11.89 4.18 8.14
N ILE A 97 10.83 3.49 7.69
CA ILE A 97 9.56 3.44 8.42
C ILE A 97 9.79 2.79 9.79
N PRO A 98 9.47 3.48 10.90
CA PRO A 98 9.56 2.90 12.23
C PRO A 98 8.56 1.75 12.38
N VAL A 99 9.05 0.51 12.30
CA VAL A 99 8.30 -0.67 12.73
C VAL A 99 8.21 -0.64 14.25
N SER A 100 7.00 -0.53 14.78
CA SER A 100 6.76 -0.71 16.21
C SER A 100 7.14 -2.15 16.57
N ARG A 101 8.25 -2.32 17.30
CA ARG A 101 8.61 -3.58 17.96
C ARG A 101 7.67 -3.86 19.13
#